data_AF-A0A452SNP6-F1
#
_entry.id   AF-A0A452SNP6-F1
#
_cell.length_a   1.000
_cell.length_b   1.000
_cell.length_c   1.000
_cell.angle_alpha   90.00
_cell.angle_beta   90.00
_cell.angle_gamma   90.00
#
_symmetry.space_group_name_H-M   'P 1'
#
loop_
_entity.id
_entity.type
_entity.pdbx_description
1 polymer ?
#
loop_
_entity_poly.entity_id
_entity_poly.type
_entity_poly.pdbx_seq_one_letter_code
_entity_poly.pdbx_strand_id
1 'polypeptide(L)'
;ARGDRGTARSPLPPRADSSYDRETLVSEHKHKGKTYRQFTAVFNVVNSIIGSGIIGLPYSMKQAGFPLGILLLFGVSYVTDFSLVLLIKGGALSGTDTYQSLVNKTFGFPGYLLLSILQFFYPFIAMISYNIITGDTLSKIFQRIPGGESMYLFYVLFIVDVGHNNL
;
A
#
# COMPACT_ATOMS: atom_id res chain seq x y z
N ALA A 1 45.92 -65.19 30.83
CA ALA A 1 46.05 -63.83 31.39
C ALA A 1 45.25 -62.88 30.51
N ARG A 2 44.21 -62.26 31.09
CA ARG A 2 43.23 -61.38 30.45
C ARG A 2 43.75 -59.95 30.60
N GLY A 3 44.03 -59.24 29.51
CA GLY A 3 44.59 -57.88 29.55
C GLY A 3 43.99 -56.99 28.46
N ASP A 4 43.28 -55.96 28.92
CA ASP A 4 42.80 -54.73 28.28
C ASP A 4 42.37 -54.70 26.80
N ARG A 5 41.04 -54.63 26.62
CA ARG A 5 40.42 -54.03 25.43
C ARG A 5 40.35 -52.52 25.63
N GLY A 6 41.29 -51.80 25.00
CA GLY A 6 41.23 -50.35 24.83
C GLY A 6 39.96 -49.96 24.07
N THR A 7 39.03 -49.31 24.76
CA THR A 7 37.91 -48.62 24.14
C THR A 7 38.42 -47.31 23.58
N ALA A 8 38.65 -47.28 22.26
CA ALA A 8 38.87 -46.05 21.51
C ALA A 8 37.63 -45.17 21.68
N ARG A 9 37.70 -44.19 22.59
CA ARG A 9 36.69 -43.13 22.69
C ARG A 9 36.80 -42.31 21.41
N SER A 10 35.78 -42.41 20.56
CA SER A 10 35.56 -41.43 19.49
C SER A 10 35.66 -40.01 20.08
N PRO A 11 36.33 -39.05 19.42
CA PRO A 11 36.36 -37.68 19.91
C PRO A 11 34.93 -37.21 20.10
N LEU A 12 34.59 -36.84 21.34
CA LEU A 12 33.32 -36.17 21.61
C LEU A 12 33.28 -34.91 20.73
N PRO A 13 32.14 -34.58 20.09
CA PRO A 13 32.03 -33.32 19.38
C PRO A 13 32.44 -32.19 20.35
N PRO A 14 33.17 -31.16 19.87
CA PRO A 14 33.50 -29.99 20.68
C PRO A 14 32.23 -29.53 21.38
N ARG A 15 32.28 -29.29 22.70
CA ARG A 15 31.11 -28.82 23.46
C ARG A 15 30.53 -27.61 22.73
N ALA A 16 29.39 -27.83 22.06
CA ALA A 16 28.57 -26.76 21.52
C ALA A 16 28.22 -25.88 22.70
N ASP A 17 28.79 -24.69 22.75
CA ASP A 17 28.26 -23.71 23.66
C ASP A 17 26.83 -23.39 23.20
N SER A 18 25.93 -23.25 24.16
CA SER A 18 24.53 -22.93 23.89
C SER A 18 24.36 -21.53 23.27
N SER A 19 25.43 -20.73 23.18
CA SER A 19 25.41 -19.36 22.65
C SER A 19 25.48 -19.37 21.12
N TYR A 20 26.37 -20.16 20.51
CA TYR A 20 26.49 -20.28 19.04
C TYR A 20 25.20 -20.82 18.42
N ASP A 21 24.59 -21.85 19.01
CA ASP A 21 23.32 -22.40 18.51
C ASP A 21 22.18 -21.38 18.63
N ARG A 22 22.11 -20.62 19.74
CA ARG A 22 21.09 -19.58 19.90
C ARG A 22 21.30 -18.41 18.95
N GLU A 23 22.53 -17.97 18.70
CA GLU A 23 22.83 -16.93 17.71
C GLU A 23 22.49 -17.37 16.29
N THR A 24 22.73 -18.64 15.94
CA THR A 24 22.41 -19.20 14.63
C THR A 24 20.88 -19.35 14.43
N LEU A 25 20.16 -19.81 15.45
CA LEU A 25 18.70 -19.92 15.40
C LEU A 25 18.00 -18.56 15.41
N VAL A 26 18.53 -17.59 16.18
CA VAL A 26 18.02 -16.21 16.21
C VAL A 26 18.28 -15.51 14.88
N SER A 27 19.46 -15.71 14.28
CA SER A 27 19.77 -15.14 12.96
C SER A 27 18.93 -15.79 11.84
N GLU A 28 18.69 -17.10 11.88
CA GLU A 28 17.79 -17.78 10.93
C GLU A 28 16.34 -17.31 11.08
N HIS A 29 15.81 -17.22 12.31
CA HIS A 29 14.46 -16.68 12.55
C HIS A 29 14.34 -15.22 12.14
N LYS A 30 15.36 -14.40 12.41
CA LYS A 30 15.40 -12.99 12.02
C LYS A 30 15.47 -12.84 10.49
N HIS A 31 16.20 -13.71 9.80
CA HIS A 31 16.29 -13.70 8.34
C HIS A 31 14.97 -14.17 7.69
N LYS A 32 14.40 -15.29 8.16
CA LYS A 32 13.07 -15.76 7.71
C LYS A 32 11.98 -14.73 7.99
N GLY A 33 11.97 -14.12 9.17
CA GLY A 33 11.02 -13.07 9.54
C GLY A 33 11.17 -11.79 8.70
N LYS A 34 12.41 -11.38 8.39
CA LYS A 34 12.68 -10.22 7.53
C LYS A 34 12.22 -10.46 6.10
N THR A 35 12.56 -11.61 5.52
CA THR A 35 12.13 -12.01 4.18
C THR A 35 10.61 -12.12 4.09
N TYR A 36 9.95 -12.76 5.06
CA TYR A 36 8.49 -12.85 5.11
C TYR A 36 7.84 -11.46 5.15
N ARG A 37 8.34 -10.56 6.01
CA ARG A 37 7.82 -9.19 6.10
C ARG A 37 7.97 -8.40 4.79
N GLN A 38 9.09 -8.57 4.07
CA GLN A 38 9.32 -7.95 2.77
C GLN A 38 8.36 -8.47 1.71
N PHE A 39 8.17 -9.79 1.64
CA PHE A 39 7.19 -10.39 0.72
C PHE A 39 5.77 -9.90 1.01
N THR A 40 5.33 -9.91 2.27
CA THR A 40 3.99 -9.43 2.64
C THR A 40 3.78 -7.95 2.26
N ALA A 41 4.79 -7.10 2.44
CA ALA A 41 4.71 -5.70 2.03
C ALA A 41 4.53 -5.56 0.51
N VAL A 42 5.28 -6.31 -0.29
CA VAL A 42 5.15 -6.32 -1.76
C VAL A 42 3.77 -6.85 -2.17
N PHE A 43 3.31 -7.94 -1.58
CA PHE A 43 1.98 -8.50 -1.87
C PHE A 43 0.86 -7.50 -1.58
N ASN A 44 0.94 -6.75 -0.48
CA ASN A 44 -0.05 -5.72 -0.15
C ASN A 44 -0.09 -4.61 -1.21
N VAL A 45 1.06 -4.16 -1.69
CA VAL A 45 1.15 -3.14 -2.76
C VAL A 45 0.59 -3.70 -4.08
N VAL A 46 1.00 -4.90 -4.48
CA VAL A 46 0.55 -5.53 -5.74
C VAL A 46 -0.97 -5.76 -5.73
N ASN A 47 -1.53 -6.26 -4.62
CA ASN A 47 -2.97 -6.48 -4.49
C ASN A 47 -3.76 -5.15 -4.61
N SER A 48 -3.23 -4.05 -4.09
CA SER A 48 -3.86 -2.74 -4.21
C SER A 48 -3.85 -2.21 -5.66
N ILE A 49 -2.73 -2.39 -6.37
CA ILE A 49 -2.59 -1.98 -7.78
C ILE A 49 -3.50 -2.81 -8.69
N ILE A 50 -3.47 -4.14 -8.55
CA ILE A 50 -4.30 -5.04 -9.36
C ILE A 50 -5.79 -4.76 -9.09
N GLY A 51 -6.18 -4.59 -7.83
CA GLY A 51 -7.57 -4.40 -7.43
C GLY A 51 -8.22 -3.18 -8.08
N SER A 52 -7.54 -2.03 -8.09
CA SER A 52 -8.04 -0.82 -8.77
C SER A 52 -7.84 -0.87 -10.29
N GLY A 53 -6.71 -1.42 -10.75
CA GLY A 53 -6.35 -1.48 -12.16
C GLY A 53 -7.26 -2.38 -13.00
N ILE A 54 -7.67 -3.54 -12.48
CA ILE A 54 -8.45 -4.53 -13.27
C ILE A 54 -9.80 -3.99 -13.75
N ILE A 55 -10.39 -3.04 -13.04
CA ILE A 55 -11.67 -2.41 -13.39
C ILE A 55 -11.47 -1.35 -14.48
N GLY A 56 -10.39 -0.56 -14.40
CA GLY A 56 -10.13 0.57 -15.31
C GLY A 56 -9.40 0.20 -16.60
N LEU A 57 -8.50 -0.79 -16.54
CA LEU A 57 -7.63 -1.17 -17.66
C LEU A 57 -8.39 -1.56 -18.94
N PRO A 58 -9.45 -2.39 -18.90
CA PRO A 58 -10.18 -2.75 -20.12
C PRO A 58 -10.82 -1.54 -20.81
N TYR A 59 -11.34 -0.60 -20.01
CA TYR A 59 -11.95 0.62 -20.51
C TYR A 59 -10.92 1.55 -21.17
N SER A 60 -9.78 1.76 -20.51
CA SER A 60 -8.67 2.56 -21.06
C SER A 60 -8.12 1.97 -22.36
N MET A 61 -7.96 0.65 -22.43
CA MET A 61 -7.52 -0.05 -23.65
C MET A 61 -8.53 0.10 -24.78
N LYS A 62 -9.83 0.03 -24.47
CA LYS A 62 -10.91 0.23 -25.45
C LYS A 62 -10.92 1.67 -25.99
N GLN A 63 -10.69 2.67 -25.13
CA GLN A 63 -10.67 4.08 -25.57
C GLN A 63 -9.42 4.44 -26.37
N ALA A 64 -8.25 3.98 -25.93
CA ALA A 64 -6.98 4.25 -26.62
C ALA A 64 -6.83 3.47 -27.94
N GLY A 65 -7.51 2.32 -28.07
CA GLY A 65 -7.32 1.36 -29.14
C GLY A 65 -6.18 0.37 -28.81
N PHE A 66 -6.26 -0.86 -29.34
CA PHE A 66 -5.40 -1.97 -28.91
C PHE A 66 -3.88 -1.70 -29.02
N PRO A 67 -3.32 -1.27 -30.17
CA PRO A 67 -1.87 -1.05 -30.29
C PRO A 67 -1.39 0.14 -29.44
N LEU A 68 -2.16 1.23 -29.39
CA LEU A 68 -1.82 2.44 -28.64
C LEU A 68 -1.96 2.20 -27.12
N GLY A 69 -2.96 1.43 -26.70
CA GLY A 69 -3.12 0.99 -25.31
C GLY A 69 -1.94 0.15 -24.81
N ILE A 70 -1.44 -0.78 -25.63
CA ILE A 70 -0.23 -1.55 -25.30
C ILE A 70 1.00 -0.64 -25.17
N LEU A 71 1.16 0.31 -26.11
CA LEU A 71 2.26 1.29 -26.05
C LEU A 71 2.17 2.15 -24.77
N LEU A 72 0.98 2.62 -24.41
CA LEU A 72 0.73 3.36 -23.18
C LEU A 72 1.04 2.52 -21.94
N LEU A 73 0.70 1.23 -21.93
CA LEU A 73 1.04 0.33 -20.82
C LEU A 73 2.55 0.22 -20.62
N PHE A 74 3.33 0.07 -21.70
CA PHE A 74 4.78 0.09 -21.62
C PHE A 74 5.31 1.44 -21.13
N GLY A 75 4.73 2.55 -21.60
CA GLY A 75 5.10 3.89 -21.16
C GLY A 75 4.84 4.13 -19.67
N VAL A 76 3.65 3.76 -19.19
CA VAL A 76 3.28 3.85 -17.78
C VAL A 76 4.19 2.94 -16.94
N SER A 77 4.44 1.69 -17.37
CA SER A 77 5.38 0.79 -16.69
C SER A 77 6.76 1.42 -16.52
N TYR A 78 7.30 2.01 -17.59
CA TYR A 78 8.61 2.67 -17.55
C TYR A 78 8.63 3.85 -16.56
N VAL A 79 7.60 4.70 -16.60
CA VAL A 79 7.48 5.85 -15.68
C VAL A 79 7.31 5.39 -14.23
N THR A 80 6.52 4.35 -13.98
CA THR A 80 6.32 3.78 -12.65
C THR A 80 7.61 3.17 -12.11
N ASP A 81 8.34 2.40 -12.91
CA ASP A 81 9.62 1.80 -12.50
C ASP A 81 10.66 2.88 -12.19
N PHE A 82 10.76 3.91 -13.04
CA PHE A 82 11.64 5.06 -12.80
C PHE A 82 11.28 5.79 -11.51
N SER A 83 9.98 6.04 -11.28
CA SER A 83 9.50 6.73 -10.08
C SER A 83 9.78 5.91 -8.82
N LEU A 84 9.61 4.58 -8.88
CA LEU A 84 9.91 3.68 -7.77
C LEU A 84 11.40 3.69 -7.43
N VAL A 85 12.28 3.65 -8.43
CA VAL A 85 13.73 3.75 -8.23
C VAL A 85 14.10 5.10 -7.62
N LEU A 86 13.50 6.19 -8.09
CA LEU A 86 13.73 7.52 -7.53
C LEU A 86 13.28 7.59 -6.07
N LEU A 87 12.13 7.01 -5.75
CA LEU A 87 11.60 6.98 -4.38
C LEU A 87 12.50 6.17 -3.44
N ILE A 88 12.94 4.97 -3.87
CA ILE A 88 13.81 4.09 -3.08
C ILE A 88 15.19 4.72 -2.86
N LYS A 89 15.83 5.19 -3.93
CA LYS A 89 17.16 5.82 -3.84
C LYS A 89 17.09 7.15 -3.10
N GLY A 90 16.07 7.94 -3.37
CA GLY A 90 15.80 9.19 -2.68
C GLY A 90 15.67 8.96 -1.18
N GLY A 91 14.78 8.05 -0.76
CA GLY A 91 14.58 7.74 0.66
C GLY A 91 15.83 7.22 1.36
N ALA A 92 16.63 6.38 0.66
CA ALA A 92 17.90 5.89 1.16
C ALA A 92 18.94 7.02 1.37
N LEU A 93 19.00 7.99 0.46
CA LEU A 93 19.93 9.13 0.55
C LEU A 93 19.48 10.20 1.55
N SER A 94 18.17 10.44 1.68
CA SER A 94 17.63 11.44 2.60
C SER A 94 17.59 10.97 4.05
N GLY A 95 17.61 9.64 4.27
CA GLY A 95 17.48 9.01 5.58
C GLY A 95 16.09 9.24 6.20
N THR A 96 15.06 9.35 5.37
CA THR A 96 13.69 9.68 5.80
C THR A 96 12.70 8.64 5.31
N ASP A 97 11.77 8.23 6.17
CA ASP A 97 10.78 7.21 5.84
C ASP A 97 9.47 7.78 5.26
N THR A 98 9.32 9.11 5.24
CA THR A 98 8.12 9.77 4.71
C THR A 98 8.39 10.45 3.38
N TYR A 99 7.40 10.41 2.48
CA TYR A 99 7.54 10.99 1.15
C TYR A 99 7.70 12.52 1.18
N GLN A 100 7.01 13.17 2.12
CA GLN A 100 7.12 14.62 2.34
C GLN A 100 8.51 15.03 2.81
N SER A 101 9.08 14.34 3.81
CA SER A 101 10.43 14.65 4.29
C SER A 101 11.50 14.34 3.24
N LEU A 102 11.31 13.29 2.44
CA LEU A 102 12.16 12.98 1.30
C LEU A 102 12.20 14.17 0.32
N VAL A 103 11.03 14.59 -0.18
CA VAL A 103 10.94 15.67 -1.16
C VAL A 103 11.44 16.99 -0.58
N ASN A 104 11.18 17.28 0.70
CA ASN A 104 11.73 18.46 1.36
C ASN A 104 13.27 18.46 1.38
N LYS A 105 13.89 17.29 1.56
CA LYS A 105 15.36 17.18 1.56
C LYS A 105 15.96 17.25 0.14
N THR A 106 15.28 16.72 -0.87
CA THR A 106 15.80 16.75 -2.26
C THR A 106 15.48 18.03 -3.03
N PHE A 107 14.31 18.64 -2.80
CA PHE A 107 13.81 19.80 -3.57
C PHE A 107 13.52 21.03 -2.69
N GLY A 108 13.70 20.93 -1.38
CA GLY A 108 13.40 22.00 -0.43
C GLY A 108 11.91 22.21 -0.16
N PHE A 109 11.62 23.33 0.49
CA PHE A 109 10.26 23.76 0.83
C PHE A 109 9.27 23.84 -0.35
N PRO A 110 9.63 24.35 -1.56
CA PRO A 110 8.65 24.42 -2.65
C PRO A 110 8.21 23.02 -3.12
N GLY A 111 9.13 22.05 -3.18
CA GLY A 111 8.78 20.67 -3.50
C GLY A 111 7.91 20.02 -2.43
N TYR A 112 8.22 20.27 -1.15
CA TYR A 112 7.41 19.81 -0.02
C TYR A 112 5.97 20.33 -0.08
N LEU A 113 5.80 21.62 -0.34
CA LEU A 113 4.48 22.26 -0.40
C LEU A 113 3.68 21.73 -1.59
N LEU A 114 4.30 21.65 -2.78
CA LEU A 114 3.66 21.12 -3.98
C LEU A 114 3.19 19.67 -3.77
N LEU A 115 4.06 18.82 -3.22
CA LEU A 115 3.71 17.42 -2.95
C LEU A 115 2.57 17.32 -1.94
N SER A 116 2.64 18.09 -0.85
CA SER A 116 1.62 18.06 0.21
C SER A 116 0.25 18.48 -0.33
N ILE A 117 0.22 19.49 -1.20
CA ILE A 117 -1.00 19.93 -1.88
C ILE A 117 -1.53 18.81 -2.79
N LEU A 118 -0.69 18.22 -3.65
CA LEU A 118 -1.10 17.14 -4.54
C LEU A 118 -1.65 15.92 -3.79
N GLN A 119 -1.00 15.55 -2.68
CA GLN A 119 -1.42 14.42 -1.85
C GLN A 119 -2.73 14.69 -1.10
N PHE A 120 -3.03 15.96 -0.78
CA PHE A 120 -4.33 16.36 -0.26
C PHE A 120 -5.43 16.33 -1.34
N PHE A 121 -5.13 16.84 -2.54
CA PHE A 121 -6.10 16.90 -3.63
C PHE A 121 -6.50 15.52 -4.18
N TYR A 122 -5.60 14.54 -4.19
CA TYR A 122 -5.88 13.20 -4.69
C TYR A 122 -7.11 12.54 -4.04
N PRO A 123 -7.19 12.36 -2.70
CA PRO A 123 -8.39 11.83 -2.05
C PRO A 123 -9.54 12.84 -2.02
N PHE A 124 -9.25 14.15 -2.00
CA PHE A 124 -10.30 15.18 -2.01
C PHE A 124 -11.16 15.10 -3.28
N ILE A 125 -10.54 15.02 -4.45
CA ILE A 125 -11.25 14.88 -5.73
C ILE A 125 -12.05 13.57 -5.76
N ALA A 126 -11.49 12.48 -5.22
CA ALA A 126 -12.21 11.21 -5.12
C ALA A 126 -13.47 11.33 -4.25
N MET A 127 -13.41 12.06 -3.13
CA MET A 127 -14.58 12.32 -2.27
C MET A 127 -15.62 13.20 -2.96
N ILE A 128 -15.20 14.23 -3.69
CA ILE A 128 -16.12 15.06 -4.49
C ILE A 128 -16.81 14.21 -5.56
N SER A 129 -16.06 13.35 -6.27
CA SER A 129 -16.64 12.44 -7.27
C SER A 129 -17.65 11.47 -6.63
N TYR A 130 -17.34 10.92 -5.46
CA TYR A 130 -18.26 10.06 -4.71
C TYR A 130 -19.54 10.79 -4.31
N ASN A 131 -19.45 12.03 -3.84
CA ASN A 131 -20.62 12.85 -3.49
C ASN A 131 -21.50 13.13 -4.71
N ILE A 132 -20.92 13.42 -5.87
CA ILE A 132 -21.67 13.64 -7.13
C ILE A 132 -22.38 12.36 -7.56
N ILE A 133 -21.67 11.23 -7.62
CA ILE A 133 -22.25 9.94 -8.01
C ILE A 133 -23.37 9.53 -7.04
N THR A 134 -23.18 9.78 -5.74
CA THR A 134 -24.19 9.52 -4.71
C THR A 134 -25.42 10.40 -4.94
N GLY A 135 -25.26 11.70 -5.21
CA GLY A 135 -26.37 12.60 -5.54
C GLY A 135 -27.13 12.15 -6.79
N ASP A 136 -26.43 11.84 -7.88
CA ASP A 136 -27.01 11.37 -9.14
C ASP A 136 -27.76 10.05 -8.97
N THR A 137 -27.23 9.16 -8.13
CA THR A 137 -27.85 7.88 -7.83
C THR A 137 -29.10 8.10 -6.96
N LEU A 138 -28.99 8.88 -5.88
CA LEU A 138 -30.07 9.15 -4.91
C LEU A 138 -31.30 9.76 -5.61
N SER A 139 -31.09 10.73 -6.51
CA SER A 139 -32.17 11.31 -7.32
C SER A 139 -32.88 10.28 -8.21
N LYS A 140 -32.16 9.31 -8.77
CA LYS A 140 -32.74 8.25 -9.63
C LYS A 140 -33.52 7.22 -8.81
N ILE A 141 -33.06 6.85 -7.62
CA ILE A 141 -33.80 5.92 -6.73
C ILE A 141 -35.09 6.58 -6.22
N PHE A 142 -35.06 7.87 -5.93
CA PHE A 142 -36.22 8.61 -5.45
C PHE A 142 -37.34 8.73 -6.49
N GLN A 143 -36.99 8.99 -7.75
CA GLN A 143 -37.96 8.97 -8.86
C GLN A 143 -38.56 7.58 -9.11
N ARG A 144 -37.90 6.51 -8.64
CA ARG A 144 -38.34 5.12 -8.82
C ARG A 144 -39.22 4.62 -7.66
N ILE A 145 -39.23 5.29 -6.51
CA ILE A 145 -40.05 4.95 -5.34
C ILE A 145 -41.32 5.81 -5.34
N PRO A 146 -42.53 5.24 -5.50
CA PRO A 146 -43.76 5.99 -5.31
C PRO A 146 -43.89 6.33 -3.81
N GLY A 147 -43.69 7.60 -3.44
CA GLY A 147 -43.74 8.11 -2.06
C GLY A 147 -42.42 8.64 -1.48
N GLY A 148 -41.36 8.80 -2.30
CA GLY A 148 -40.01 9.20 -1.84
C GLY A 148 -39.95 10.52 -1.05
N GLU A 149 -40.79 11.50 -1.36
CA GLU A 149 -40.77 12.88 -0.81
C GLU A 149 -40.66 12.94 0.73
N SER A 150 -41.33 12.01 1.42
CA SER A 150 -41.33 11.95 2.88
C SER A 150 -40.01 11.45 3.47
N MET A 151 -39.24 10.63 2.75
CA MET A 151 -37.98 10.07 3.26
C MET A 151 -36.82 11.06 3.17
N TYR A 152 -36.80 11.93 2.15
CA TYR A 152 -35.76 12.95 2.00
C TYR A 152 -35.90 14.08 3.02
N LEU A 153 -37.13 14.53 3.28
CA LEU A 153 -37.38 15.48 4.36
C LEU A 153 -36.97 14.89 5.72
N PHE A 154 -37.20 13.60 5.94
CA PHE A 154 -36.76 12.93 7.16
C PHE A 154 -35.22 12.81 7.25
N TYR A 155 -34.54 12.48 6.15
CA TYR A 155 -33.07 12.37 6.12
C TYR A 155 -32.37 13.73 6.28
N VAL A 156 -32.89 14.76 5.61
CA VAL A 156 -32.38 16.14 5.73
C VAL A 156 -32.67 16.69 7.13
N LEU A 157 -33.88 16.47 7.67
CA LEU A 157 -34.22 16.87 9.03
C LEU A 157 -33.35 16.15 10.06
N PHE A 158 -33.12 14.84 9.91
CA PHE A 158 -32.26 14.07 10.82
C PHE A 158 -30.81 14.55 10.80
N ILE A 159 -30.23 14.86 9.63
CA ILE A 159 -28.87 15.40 9.54
C ILE A 159 -28.79 16.82 10.13
N VAL A 160 -29.79 17.67 9.91
CA VAL A 160 -29.84 19.04 10.44
C VAL A 160 -30.06 19.04 11.96
N ASP A 161 -30.92 18.17 12.48
CA ASP A 161 -31.24 18.08 13.91
C ASP A 161 -30.09 17.42 14.70
N VAL A 162 -29.46 16.37 14.17
CA VAL A 162 -28.24 15.80 14.75
C VAL A 162 -27.06 16.78 14.67
N GLY A 163 -26.99 17.60 13.62
CA GLY A 163 -25.97 18.66 13.48
C GLY A 163 -26.16 19.81 14.48
N HIS A 164 -27.39 20.10 14.91
CA HIS A 164 -27.68 21.16 15.86
C HIS A 164 -27.56 20.72 17.33
N ASN A 165 -27.79 19.44 17.64
CA ASN A 165 -27.70 18.90 19.01
C ASN A 165 -26.29 18.41 19.41
N ASN A 166 -25.29 18.54 18.53
CA ASN A 166 -23.88 18.20 18.79
C ASN A 166 -22.92 19.40 18.68
N LEU A 167 -23.46 20.61 18.80
CA LEU A 167 -22.74 21.88 18.96
C LEU A 167 -23.17 22.58 20.24
#